data_AF-A0A3C0FSH8-F1
#
_entry.id   AF-A0A3C0FSH8-F1
#
_cell.length_a   1.000
_cell.length_b   1.000
_cell.length_c   1.000
_cell.angle_alpha   90.00
_cell.angle_beta   90.00
_cell.angle_gamma   90.00
#
_symmetry.space_group_name_H-M   'P 1'
#
loop_
_entity.id
_entity.type
_entity.pdbx_description
1 polymer ?
#
loop_
_entity_poly.entity_id
_entity_poly.type
_entity_poly.pdbx_seq_one_letter_code
_entity_poly.pdbx_strand_id
1 'polypeptide(L)' 'ETLVEWAIDFLEDADAPRIVDFGTGTGCLLLSTVGDLPGATGIGLDLSEGAVTCARENARLL' A
#
# COMPACT_ATOMS: atom_id res chain seq x y z
N GLU A 1 -7.93 1.00 -8.92
CA GLU A 1 -7.15 1.77 -9.91
C GLU A 1 -7.19 3.26 -9.60
N THR A 2 -8.35 3.94 -9.74
CA THR A 2 -8.46 5.41 -9.53
C THR A 2 -7.89 5.95 -8.20
N LEU A 3 -8.04 5.22 -7.08
CA LEU A 3 -7.52 5.68 -5.78
C LEU A 3 -5.98 5.58 -5.69
N VAL A 4 -5.39 4.60 -6.38
CA VAL A 4 -3.93 4.40 -6.40
C VAL A 4 -3.28 5.52 -7.21
N GLU A 5 -3.82 5.80 -8.40
CA GLU A 5 -3.37 6.91 -9.26
C GLU A 5 -3.41 8.24 -8.50
N TRP A 6 -4.55 8.54 -7.85
CA TRP A 6 -4.67 9.74 -7.03
C TRP A 6 -3.65 9.82 -5.89
N ALA A 7 -3.35 8.69 -5.23
CA ALA A 7 -2.38 8.67 -4.15
C ALA A 7 -0.95 8.90 -4.66
N ILE A 8 -0.62 8.36 -5.84
CA ILE A 8 0.67 8.58 -6.50
C ILE A 8 0.81 10.06 -6.88
N ASP A 9 -0.16 10.61 -7.61
CA ASP A 9 -0.16 12.03 -8.02
C ASP A 9 -0.07 12.97 -6.81
N PHE A 10 -0.71 12.61 -5.69
CA PHE A 10 -0.67 13.41 -4.47
C PHE A 10 0.68 13.36 -3.75
N LEU A 11 1.43 12.26 -3.90
CA LEU A 11 2.67 11.97 -3.15
C LEU A 11 3.92 12.02 -4.02
N GLU A 12 3.83 12.28 -5.33
CA GLU A 12 4.95 12.23 -6.27
C GLU A 12 6.11 13.17 -5.90
N ASP A 13 5.79 14.32 -5.32
CA ASP A 13 6.77 15.32 -4.86
C ASP A 13 7.24 15.09 -3.40
N ALA A 14 6.68 14.10 -2.70
CA ALA A 14 7.04 13.82 -1.32
C ALA A 14 8.35 13.01 -1.24
N ASP A 15 9.27 13.46 -0.38
CA ASP A 15 10.48 12.69 -0.07
C ASP A 15 10.15 11.52 0.86
N ALA A 16 10.30 10.29 0.36
CA ALA A 16 10.08 9.03 1.08
C ALA A 16 8.73 8.95 1.85
N PRO A 17 7.58 8.96 1.15
CA PRO A 17 6.28 9.04 1.78
C PRO A 17 5.97 7.81 2.63
N ARG A 18 5.22 8.02 3.73
CA ARG A 18 4.79 6.95 4.64
C ARG A 18 3.27 6.84 4.62
N ILE A 19 2.78 5.67 4.26
CA ILE A 19 1.36 5.43 3.98
C ILE A 19 0.79 4.47 5.03
N VAL A 20 -0.43 4.74 5.48
CA VAL A 20 -1.21 3.83 6.32
C VAL A 20 -2.50 3.48 5.60
N ASP A 21 -2.78 2.19 5.46
CA ASP A 21 -3.96 1.64 4.80
C ASP A 21 -4.87 0.95 5.83
N PHE A 22 -6.07 1.50 6.03
CA PHE A 22 -7.06 0.99 6.97
C PHE A 22 -8.08 0.11 6.25
N GLY A 23 -8.11 -1.17 6.62
CA GLY A 23 -8.88 -2.18 5.89
C GLY A 23 -8.11 -2.67 4.67
N THR A 24 -6.82 -2.99 4.86
CA THR A 24 -5.88 -3.26 3.75
C THR A 24 -6.28 -4.47 2.91
N GLY A 25 -7.11 -5.38 3.41
CA GLY A 25 -7.60 -6.51 2.64
C GLY A 25 -6.43 -7.36 2.14
N THR A 26 -6.31 -7.51 0.82
CA THR A 26 -5.20 -8.21 0.17
C THR A 26 -3.92 -7.38 0.05
N GLY A 27 -3.91 -6.15 0.57
CA GLY A 27 -2.80 -5.19 0.47
C GLY A 27 -2.71 -4.49 -0.88
N CYS A 28 -3.63 -4.71 -1.83
CA CYS A 28 -3.45 -4.28 -3.21
C CYS A 28 -3.25 -2.76 -3.36
N LEU A 29 -4.00 -1.93 -2.64
CA LEU A 29 -3.87 -0.48 -2.73
C LEU A 29 -2.53 0.00 -2.19
N LEU A 30 -2.20 -0.40 -0.96
CA LEU A 30 -0.94 -0.04 -0.32
C LEU A 30 0.28 -0.50 -1.12
N LEU A 31 0.26 -1.75 -1.59
CA LEU A 31 1.37 -2.37 -2.31
C LEU A 31 1.58 -1.73 -3.69
N SER A 32 0.50 -1.44 -4.42
CA SER A 32 0.60 -0.71 -5.69
C SER A 32 1.16 0.70 -5.48
N THR A 33 0.65 1.45 -4.50
CA THR A 33 1.13 2.81 -4.25
C THR A 33 2.59 2.84 -3.78
N VAL A 34 3.02 1.93 -2.91
CA VAL A 34 4.43 1.85 -2.46
C VAL A 34 5.35 1.37 -3.58
N GLY A 35 4.89 0.45 -4.45
CA GLY A 35 5.67 -0.05 -5.58
C GLY A 35 5.97 1.02 -6.62
N ASP A 36 5.04 1.97 -6.82
CA ASP A 36 5.16 3.02 -7.84
C ASP A 36 5.77 4.33 -7.30
N LEU A 37 5.88 4.50 -5.97
CA LEU A 37 6.49 5.67 -5.34
C LEU A 37 7.89 5.37 -4.80
N PRO A 38 8.96 5.93 -5.40
CA PRO A 38 10.33 5.69 -4.96
C PRO A 38 10.55 6.04 -3.48
N GLY A 39 11.11 5.09 -2.71
CA GLY A 39 11.43 5.30 -1.29
C GLY A 39 10.22 5.32 -0.35
N ALA A 40 9.01 5.06 -0.86
CA ALA A 40 7.82 4.97 -0.04
C ALA A 40 7.85 3.77 0.91
N THR A 41 7.18 3.89 2.05
CA THR A 41 6.93 2.78 2.97
C THR A 41 5.47 2.76 3.41
N GLY A 42 4.98 1.56 3.76
CA GLY A 42 3.57 1.35 4.02
C GLY A 42 3.30 0.48 5.25
N ILE A 43 2.22 0.79 5.98
CA ILE A 43 1.63 -0.08 7.01
C ILE A 43 0.18 -0.37 6.64
N GLY A 44 -0.14 -1.66 6.45
CA GLY A 44 -1.49 -2.13 6.22
C GLY A 44 -2.11 -2.71 7.49
N LEU A 45 -3.34 -2.30 7.80
CA LEU A 45 -4.11 -2.76 8.96
C LEU A 45 -5.41 -3.40 8.48
N ASP A 46 -5.77 -4.55 9.04
CA ASP A 46 -7.09 -5.16 8.81
C ASP A 46 -7.55 -5.89 10.07
N LEU A 47 -8.86 -5.99 10.26
CA LEU A 47 -9.46 -6.75 11.36
C LEU A 47 -9.41 -8.26 11.07
N SER A 48 -9.40 -8.64 9.80
CA SER A 48 -9.36 -10.04 9.37
C SER A 48 -7.92 -10.57 9.32
N GLU A 49 -7.60 -11.55 10.16
CA GLU A 49 -6.29 -12.22 10.13
C GLU A 49 -5.99 -12.88 8.77
N GLY A 50 -7.04 -13.38 8.08
CA GLY A 50 -6.90 -13.94 6.75
C GLY A 50 -6.50 -12.89 5.71
N ALA A 51 -7.06 -11.67 5.82
CA ALA A 51 -6.67 -10.54 4.97
C ALA A 51 -5.21 -10.16 5.22
N VAL A 52 -4.80 -9.99 6.48
CA VAL A 52 -3.40 -9.70 6.85
C VAL A 52 -2.43 -10.76 6.33
N THR A 53 -2.81 -12.05 6.40
CA THR A 53 -1.99 -13.14 5.88
C THR A 53 -1.82 -13.03 4.36
N CYS A 54 -2.92 -12.83 3.63
CA CYS A 54 -2.88 -12.63 2.18
C CYS A 54 -2.06 -11.39 1.78
N ALA A 55 -2.25 -10.25 2.47
CA ALA A 55 -1.47 -9.03 2.23
C ALA A 55 0.03 -9.25 2.43
N ARG A 56 0.43 -10.01 3.45
CA ARG A 56 1.84 -10.37 3.68
C ARG A 56 2.40 -11.28 2.59
N GLU A 57 1.61 -12.22 2.07
CA GLU A 57 2.04 -13.06 0.96
C GLU A 57 2.23 -12.24 -0.31
N ASN A 58 1.26 -11.37 -0.64
CA ASN A 58 1.37 -10.46 -1.79
C ASN A 58 2.57 -9.53 -1.67
N ALA A 59 2.84 -9.00 -0.47
CA ALA A 59 4.00 -8.15 -0.23
C ALA A 59 5.35 -8.85 -0.47
N ARG A 60 5.42 -10.18 -0.40
CA ARG A 60 6.64 -10.96 -0.69
C ARG A 60 6.85 -11.20 -2.19
N LEU A 61 5.82 -10.97 -3.02
CA LEU A 61 5.87 -11.14 -4.46
C LEU A 61 6.28 -9.87 -5.20
N LEU A 62 6.39 -8.75 -4.48
CA LEU A 62 6.86 -7.44 -4.95
C LEU A 62 8.39 -7.36 -4.84
#